data_AF-A0A166CXN3-F1
#
_entry.id   AF-A0A166CXN3-F1
#
_cell.length_a   1.000
_cell.length_b   1.000
_cell.length_c   1.000
_cell.angle_alpha   90.00
_cell.angle_beta   90.00
_cell.angle_gamma   90.00
#
_symmetry.space_group_name_H-M   'P 1'
#
loop_
_entity.id
_entity.type
_entity.pdbx_description
1 polymer ?
#
loop_
_entity_poly.entity_id
_entity_poly.type
_entity_poly.pdbx_seq_one_letter_code
_entity_poly.pdbx_strand_id
1 'polypeptide(L)' 'MATWMKELSSHLKEIRFLFCQTSPLSSSTRSFVEKNYKDLKKLNPRFPILIRECSGTHPQLWARYGIP' A
#
# COMPACT_ATOMS: atom_id res chain seq x y z
N MET A 1 -5.41 -13.95 -10.23
CA MET A 1 -4.38 -13.01 -9.72
C MET A 1 -4.57 -11.69 -10.41
N ALA A 2 -4.70 -10.60 -9.66
CA ALA A 2 -5.02 -9.32 -10.27
C ALA A 2 -3.78 -8.74 -11.00
N THR A 3 -3.81 -8.75 -12.33
CA THR A 3 -2.70 -8.38 -13.23
C THR A 3 -2.08 -7.02 -12.88
N TRP A 4 -2.88 -6.07 -12.39
CA TRP A 4 -2.43 -4.73 -12.03
C TRP A 4 -1.35 -4.70 -10.94
N MET A 5 -1.28 -5.70 -10.06
CA MET A 5 -0.32 -5.72 -8.96
C MET A 5 1.13 -5.82 -9.45
N LYS A 6 1.36 -6.48 -10.59
CA LYS A 6 2.70 -6.62 -11.18
C LYS A 6 3.15 -5.33 -11.89
N GLU A 7 2.20 -4.62 -12.49
CA GLU A 7 2.45 -3.38 -13.25
C GLU A 7 2.76 -2.16 -12.36
N LEU A 8 2.56 -2.27 -11.04
CA LEU A 8 2.90 -1.20 -10.08
C LEU A 8 4.38 -0.84 -10.13
N SER A 9 5.26 -1.84 -10.21
CA SER A 9 6.72 -1.59 -10.22
C SER A 9 7.22 -0.92 -11.50
N SER A 10 6.47 -1.04 -12.61
CA SER A 10 6.82 -0.43 -13.89
C SER A 10 6.52 1.07 -13.92
N HIS A 11 5.47 1.52 -13.23
CA HIS A 11 4.95 2.89 -13.33
C HIS A 11 5.16 3.73 -12.05
N LEU A 12 5.38 3.08 -10.91
CA LEU A 12 5.52 3.73 -9.62
C LEU A 12 6.92 3.50 -9.04
N LYS A 13 7.43 4.51 -8.33
CA LYS A 13 8.65 4.40 -7.52
C LYS A 13 8.36 3.89 -6.12
N GLU A 14 7.25 4.30 -5.52
CA GLU A 14 6.83 3.82 -4.19
C GLU A 14 5.31 3.93 -3.98
N ILE A 15 4.78 3.09 -3.10
CA ILE A 15 3.44 3.25 -2.54
C ILE A 15 3.54 3.27 -1.01
N ARG A 16 2.73 4.13 -0.38
CA ARG A 16 2.63 4.25 1.07
C ARG A 16 1.18 4.21 1.52
N PHE A 17 0.88 3.28 2.41
CA PHE A 17 -0.39 3.18 3.12
C PHE A 17 -0.30 3.94 4.44
N LEU A 18 -1.19 4.89 4.65
CA LEU A 18 -1.31 5.66 5.89
C LEU A 18 -2.67 5.31 6.52
N PHE A 19 -2.71 4.74 7.72
CA PHE A 19 -3.98 4.42 8.38
C PHE A 19 -3.85 4.33 9.89
N CYS A 20 -4.98 4.33 10.60
CA CYS A 20 -5.03 4.18 12.05
C CYS A 20 -5.21 2.71 12.48
N GLN A 21 -4.52 2.31 13.55
CA GLN A 21 -4.55 0.93 14.11
C GLN A 21 -5.82 0.59 14.88
N THR A 22 -6.58 1.60 15.32
CA THR A 22 -7.73 1.37 16.21
C THR A 22 -9.03 1.99 15.68
N SER A 23 -8.93 3.03 14.84
CA SER A 23 -10.12 3.71 14.32
C SER A 23 -10.93 2.80 13.39
N PRO A 24 -12.27 2.74 13.53
CA PRO A 24 -13.14 1.96 12.65
C PRO A 24 -13.08 2.44 11.20
N LEU A 25 -12.83 3.73 10.96
CA LEU A 25 -12.69 4.31 9.62
C LEU A 25 -11.52 3.69 8.83
N SER A 26 -10.48 3.24 9.52
CA SER A 26 -9.29 2.62 8.94
C SER A 26 -9.38 1.09 8.83
N SER A 27 -10.48 0.48 9.26
CA SER A 27 -10.65 -0.98 9.29
C SER A 27 -10.50 -1.62 7.90
N SER A 28 -11.17 -1.05 6.89
CA SER A 28 -11.12 -1.56 5.51
C SER A 28 -9.71 -1.53 4.92
N THR A 29 -8.96 -0.45 5.17
CA THR A 29 -7.56 -0.32 4.71
C THR A 29 -6.66 -1.34 5.39
N ARG A 30 -6.85 -1.59 6.69
CA ARG A 30 -6.09 -2.62 7.43
C ARG A 30 -6.34 -4.01 6.87
N SER A 31 -7.60 -4.39 6.69
CA SER A 31 -7.96 -5.69 6.10
C SER A 31 -7.43 -5.85 4.66
N PHE A 32 -7.38 -4.77 3.88
CA PHE A 32 -6.79 -4.80 2.55
C PHE A 32 -5.27 -5.08 2.61
N VAL A 33 -4.55 -4.39 3.48
CA VAL A 33 -3.10 -4.58 3.64
C VAL A 33 -2.79 -5.98 4.14
N GLU A 34 -3.50 -6.48 5.16
CA GLU A 34 -3.29 -7.84 5.70
C GLU A 34 -3.47 -8.94 4.65
N LYS A 35 -4.50 -8.82 3.80
CA LYS A 35 -4.81 -9.83 2.78
C LYS A 35 -3.85 -9.75 1.58
N ASN A 36 -3.48 -8.56 1.14
CA ASN A 36 -2.79 -8.37 -0.15
C ASN A 36 -1.28 -8.11 -0.03
N TYR A 37 -0.76 -7.70 1.13
CA TYR A 37 0.64 -7.28 1.27
C TYR A 37 1.64 -8.37 0.89
N LYS A 38 1.38 -9.63 1.29
CA LYS A 38 2.24 -10.77 0.95
C LYS A 38 2.36 -10.96 -0.56
N ASP A 39 1.23 -10.94 -1.27
CA ASP A 39 1.20 -11.12 -2.73
C ASP A 39 1.83 -9.93 -3.46
N LEU A 40 1.53 -8.70 -3.01
CA LEU A 40 2.13 -7.48 -3.57
C LEU A 40 3.66 -7.50 -3.45
N LYS A 41 4.19 -7.93 -2.30
CA LYS A 41 5.63 -8.01 -2.07
C LYS A 41 6.27 -9.17 -2.83
N LYS A 42 5.60 -10.31 -2.96
CA LYS A 42 6.06 -11.47 -3.73
C LYS A 42 6.16 -11.14 -5.22
N LEU A 43 5.19 -10.41 -5.76
CA LEU A 43 5.18 -9.99 -7.16
C LEU A 43 6.19 -8.87 -7.44
N ASN A 44 6.49 -8.02 -6.45
CA ASN A 44 7.37 -6.87 -6.60
C ASN A 44 8.42 -6.78 -5.46
N PRO A 45 9.43 -7.66 -5.44
CA PRO A 45 10.38 -7.73 -4.33
C PRO A 45 11.19 -6.44 -4.13
N ARG A 46 11.55 -5.77 -5.23
CA ARG A 46 12.31 -4.51 -5.25
C ARG A 46 11.45 -3.25 -5.08
N PHE A 47 10.13 -3.37 -5.17
CA PHE A 47 9.25 -2.21 -5.06
C PHE A 47 9.05 -1.83 -3.57
N PRO A 48 9.28 -0.58 -3.19
CA PRO A 48 9.07 -0.12 -1.82
C PRO A 48 7.57 0.11 -1.57
N ILE A 49 7.01 -0.78 -0.74
CA ILE A 49 5.66 -0.68 -0.20
C ILE A 49 5.80 -0.32 1.28
N LEU A 50 5.39 0.90 1.64
CA LEU A 50 5.53 1.42 3.00
C LEU A 50 4.19 1.37 3.72
N ILE A 51 4.18 0.77 4.91
CA ILE A 51 3.03 0.80 5.82
C ILE A 51 3.35 1.78 6.94
N ARG A 52 2.48 2.77 7.14
CA ARG A 52 2.61 3.80 8.16
C ARG A 52 1.33 3.88 8.95
N GLU A 53 1.47 3.59 10.23
CA GLU A 53 0.37 3.54 11.16
C GLU A 53 0.44 4.74 12.10
N CYS A 54 -0.64 5.52 12.18
CA CYS A 54 -0.72 6.71 13.04
C CYS A 54 -2.10 6.81 13.69
N SER A 55 -2.15 7.18 14.97
CA SER A 55 -3.39 7.40 15.70
C SER A 55 -4.12 8.65 15.21
N GLY A 56 -5.44 8.55 15.03
CA GLY A 56 -6.28 9.69 14.62
C GLY A 56 -6.20 10.09 13.14
N THR A 57 -5.37 9.41 12.34
CA THR A 57 -5.21 9.72 10.91
C THR A 57 -6.28 9.04 10.05
N HIS A 58 -6.80 9.78 9.08
CA HIS A 58 -7.67 9.22 8.05
C HIS A 58 -6.91 8.26 7.12
N PRO A 59 -7.54 7.16 6.68
CA PRO A 59 -6.89 6.23 5.76
C PRO A 59 -6.56 6.93 4.44
N GLN A 60 -5.29 6.91 4.04
CA GLN A 60 -4.78 7.52 2.81
C GLN A 60 -3.80 6.59 2.10
N LEU A 61 -3.77 6.71 0.77
CA LEU A 61 -2.82 6.03 -0.11
C LEU A 61 -1.99 7.07 -0.83
N TRP A 62 -0.68 7.00 -0.67
CA TRP A 62 0.27 7.85 -1.37
C TRP A 62 1.03 7.01 -2.39
N ALA A 63 1.19 7.54 -3.61
CA ALA A 63 1.97 6.91 -4.65
C ALA A 63 2.97 7.94 -5.18
N ARG A 64 4.26 7.57 -5.23
CA ARG A 64 5.28 8.39 -5.88
C ARG A 64 5.51 7.84 -7.28
N TYR A 65 5.26 8.69 -8.26
CA TYR A 65 5.61 8.42 -9.66
C TYR A 65 7.09 8.77 -9.89
N GLY A 66 7.76 8.04 -10.79
CA GLY A 66 9.06 8.48 -11.29
C GLY A 66 8.88 9.73 -12.13
N ILE A 67 9.77 10.71 -11.97
CA ILE A 67 9.98 11.74 -12.99
C ILE A 67 10.56 11.00 -14.21
N PRO A 68 10.08 11.28 -15.44
CA PRO A 68 10.59 10.65 -16.67
C PRO A 68 12.09 10.77 -16.83
#